data_AF-A0A920D3B3-F1
#
_entry.id   AF-A0A920D3B3-F1
#
_cell.length_a   1.000
_cell.length_b   1.000
_cell.length_c   1.000
_cell.angle_alpha   90.00
_cell.angle_beta   90.00
_cell.angle_gamma   90.00
#
_symmetry.space_group_name_H-M   'P 1'
#
loop_
_entity.id
_entity.type
_entity.pdbx_description
1 polymer ?
#
loop_
_entity_poly.entity_id
_entity_poly.type
_entity_poly.pdbx_seq_one_letter_code
_entity_poly.pdbx_strand_id
1 'polypeptide(L)'
;MGTMSAKPEKKPTGTGETKRSRPSRKEVLDARKGMLALRKELEGKRKKLEGQTKQLRKLARTQDMPVWVDEAANLYTKENYSYMDMLKHLRKNKIL
;
A
#
# COMPACT_ATOMS: atom_id res chain seq x y z
N MET A 1 19.11 -18.80 -63.54
CA MET A 1 18.37 -17.80 -62.73
C MET A 1 17.24 -18.53 -62.06
N GLY A 2 17.30 -18.72 -60.74
CA GLY A 2 16.31 -19.47 -59.97
C GLY A 2 15.68 -18.57 -58.91
N THR A 3 14.36 -18.59 -58.80
CA THR A 3 13.60 -17.92 -57.73
C THR A 3 12.64 -18.91 -57.09
N MET A 4 13.19 -19.58 -56.07
CA MET A 4 12.63 -19.98 -54.77
C MET A 4 11.11 -20.23 -54.64
N SER A 5 10.78 -21.51 -54.48
CA SER A 5 9.53 -22.00 -53.85
C SER A 5 9.47 -21.60 -52.38
N ALA A 6 8.42 -20.89 -51.99
CA ALA A 6 8.12 -20.55 -50.61
C ALA A 6 7.71 -21.80 -49.80
N LYS A 7 8.52 -22.17 -48.81
CA LYS A 7 8.15 -23.12 -47.74
C LYS A 7 7.28 -22.40 -46.69
N PRO A 8 6.18 -22.99 -46.21
CA PRO A 8 5.46 -22.44 -45.07
C PRO A 8 6.23 -22.73 -43.77
N GLU A 9 6.76 -21.68 -43.14
CA GLU A 9 7.31 -21.74 -41.79
C GLU A 9 6.18 -22.00 -40.79
N LYS A 10 6.16 -23.21 -40.22
CA LYS A 10 5.40 -23.49 -39.00
C LYS A 10 6.02 -22.68 -37.86
N LYS A 11 5.39 -21.57 -37.49
CA LYS A 11 5.66 -20.89 -36.22
C LYS A 11 5.38 -21.90 -35.09
N PRO A 12 6.35 -22.26 -34.24
CA PRO A 12 6.03 -22.94 -33.01
C PRO A 12 5.26 -21.95 -32.13
N THR A 13 3.94 -22.13 -32.06
CA THR A 13 3.08 -21.62 -30.99
C THR A 13 3.56 -22.22 -29.68
N GLY A 14 4.62 -21.65 -29.12
CA GLY A 14 5.03 -21.86 -27.74
C GLY A 14 4.15 -21.00 -26.84
N THR A 15 2.85 -21.31 -26.78
CA THR A 15 2.08 -21.00 -25.57
C THR A 15 2.72 -21.80 -24.46
N GLY A 16 3.68 -21.18 -23.78
CA GLY A 16 4.21 -21.67 -22.52
C GLY A 16 3.08 -21.66 -21.51
N GLU A 17 2.22 -22.68 -21.58
CA GLU A 17 1.36 -23.08 -20.49
C GLU A 17 2.30 -23.38 -19.34
N THR A 18 2.50 -22.37 -18.50
CA THR A 18 2.96 -22.56 -17.13
C THR A 18 1.94 -23.52 -16.54
N LYS A 19 2.27 -24.81 -16.51
CA LYS A 19 1.53 -25.81 -15.75
C LYS A 19 1.43 -25.26 -14.35
N ARG A 20 0.29 -24.65 -14.00
CA ARG A 20 0.01 -24.18 -12.64
C ARG A 20 -0.03 -25.44 -11.79
N SER A 21 1.12 -25.83 -11.27
CA SER A 21 1.25 -26.86 -10.27
C SER A 21 0.25 -26.51 -9.18
N ARG A 22 -0.71 -27.39 -8.95
CA ARG A 22 -1.70 -27.17 -7.89
C ARG A 22 -0.93 -27.12 -6.58
N PRO A 23 -1.07 -26.04 -5.80
CA PRO A 23 -0.33 -25.91 -4.56
C PRO A 23 -0.65 -27.11 -3.67
N SER A 24 0.40 -27.75 -3.20
CA SER A 24 0.30 -28.90 -2.31
C SER A 24 -0.39 -28.49 -1.01
N ARG A 25 -1.02 -29.46 -0.34
CA ARG A 25 -1.69 -29.22 0.94
C ARG A 25 -0.75 -28.59 1.98
N LYS A 26 0.55 -28.86 1.90
CA LYS A 26 1.59 -28.28 2.76
C LYS A 26 1.84 -26.81 2.44
N GLU A 27 1.98 -26.45 1.16
CA GLU A 27 2.15 -25.06 0.73
C GLU A 27 0.96 -24.18 1.10
N VAL A 28 -0.27 -24.71 0.99
CA VAL A 28 -1.48 -23.99 1.42
C VAL A 28 -1.49 -23.75 2.93
N LEU A 29 -1.08 -24.74 3.73
CA LEU A 29 -0.99 -24.62 5.18
C LEU A 29 0.09 -23.62 5.61
N ASP A 30 1.26 -23.64 4.96
CA ASP A 30 2.36 -22.74 5.26
C ASP A 30 2.04 -21.29 4.83
N ALA A 31 1.40 -21.10 3.67
CA ALA A 31 0.90 -19.79 3.26
C ALA A 31 -0.16 -19.24 4.24
N ARG A 32 -1.05 -20.09 4.75
CA ARG A 32 -2.06 -19.69 5.75
C ARG A 32 -1.41 -19.31 7.08
N LYS A 33 -0.37 -20.03 7.52
CA LYS A 33 0.41 -19.67 8.70
C LYS A 33 1.14 -18.34 8.51
N GLY A 34 1.77 -18.14 7.35
CA GLY A 34 2.44 -16.88 6.99
C GLY A 34 1.47 -15.69 6.99
N MET A 35 0.29 -15.84 6.38
CA MET A 35 -0.79 -14.85 6.41
C MET A 35 -1.24 -14.50 7.83
N LEU A 36 -1.40 -15.50 8.71
CA LEU A 36 -1.77 -15.26 10.11
C LEU A 36 -0.66 -14.54 10.89
N ALA A 37 0.61 -14.88 10.64
CA ALA A 37 1.75 -14.20 11.25
C ALA A 37 1.82 -12.74 10.81
N LEU A 38 1.70 -12.47 9.50
CA LEU A 38 1.67 -11.10 8.95
C LEU A 38 0.50 -10.30 9.50
N ARG A 39 -0.69 -10.91 9.64
CA ARG A 39 -1.85 -10.25 10.24
C ARG A 39 -1.59 -9.85 11.68
N LYS A 40 -1.00 -10.73 12.50
CA LYS A 40 -0.62 -10.42 13.88
C LYS A 40 0.44 -9.32 13.96
N GLU A 41 1.43 -9.36 13.07
CA GLU A 41 2.47 -8.34 12.99
C GLU A 41 1.89 -6.97 12.61
N LEU A 42 1.00 -6.92 11.62
CA LEU A 42 0.29 -5.72 11.21
C LEU A 42 -0.59 -5.17 12.35
N GLU A 43 -1.29 -6.04 13.08
CA GLU A 43 -2.08 -5.63 14.24
C GLU A 43 -1.19 -5.05 15.36
N GLY A 44 -0.05 -5.69 15.63
CA GLY A 44 0.94 -5.19 16.58
C GLY A 44 1.51 -3.83 16.19
N LYS A 45 1.89 -3.66 14.91
CA LYS A 45 2.35 -2.38 14.35
C LYS A 45 1.26 -1.30 14.43
N ARG A 46 0.01 -1.65 14.12
CA ARG A 46 -1.13 -0.74 14.24
C ARG A 46 -1.32 -0.27 15.67
N LYS A 47 -1.32 -1.18 16.66
CA LYS A 47 -1.42 -0.82 18.08
C LYS A 47 -0.26 0.07 18.53
N LYS A 48 0.96 -0.20 18.05
CA LYS A 48 2.13 0.64 18.34
C LYS A 48 1.97 2.05 17.76
N LEU A 49 1.53 2.18 16.51
CA LEU A 49 1.26 3.46 15.87
C LEU A 49 0.12 4.22 16.56
N GLU A 50 -0.95 3.54 16.97
CA GLU A 50 -2.04 4.13 17.76
C GLU A 50 -1.53 4.64 19.12
N GLY A 51 -0.63 3.91 19.78
CA GLY A 51 0.01 4.35 21.01
C GLY A 51 0.89 5.59 20.82
N GLN A 52 1.76 5.58 19.79
CA GLN A 52 2.64 6.70 19.47
C GLN A 52 1.85 7.95 19.07
N THR A 53 0.81 7.81 18.25
CA THR A 53 -0.06 8.93 17.86
C THR A 53 -0.82 9.51 19.05
N LYS A 54 -1.29 8.68 20.00
CA LYS A 54 -1.89 9.17 21.26
C LYS A 54 -0.88 9.96 22.09
N GLN A 55 0.36 9.48 22.22
CA GLN A 55 1.42 10.19 22.94
C GLN A 55 1.78 11.51 22.27
N LEU A 56 1.94 11.53 20.95
CA LEU A 56 2.19 12.74 20.17
C LEU A 56 1.05 13.76 20.31
N ARG A 57 -0.22 13.32 20.26
CA ARG A 57 -1.35 14.22 20.52
C ARG A 57 -1.35 14.77 21.94
N LYS A 58 -1.00 13.96 22.93
CA LYS A 58 -0.91 14.43 24.32
C LYS A 58 0.20 15.48 24.46
N LEU A 59 1.38 15.24 23.87
CA LEU A 59 2.48 16.19 23.85
C LEU A 59 2.12 17.49 23.11
N ALA A 60 1.45 17.38 21.96
CA ALA A 60 0.94 18.52 21.20
C ALA A 60 -0.06 19.36 22.02
N ARG A 61 -0.96 18.72 22.77
CA ARG A 61 -1.91 19.44 23.65
C ARG A 61 -1.24 20.12 24.84
N THR A 62 -0.14 19.58 25.35
CA THR A 62 0.63 20.22 26.43
C THR A 62 1.53 21.35 25.94
N GLN A 63 1.81 21.41 24.64
CA GLN A 63 2.65 22.43 24.01
C GLN A 63 1.80 23.39 23.17
N ASP A 64 0.77 24.04 23.75
CA ASP A 64 -0.08 25.09 23.11
C ASP A 64 -0.08 25.09 21.58
N MET A 65 -0.44 23.94 20.97
CA MET A 65 -0.26 23.80 19.54
C MET A 65 -1.30 24.68 18.83
N PRO A 66 -0.89 25.39 17.76
CA PRO A 66 -1.82 26.21 17.00
C PRO A 66 -3.00 25.40 16.48
N VAL A 67 -4.21 25.99 16.51
CA VAL A 67 -5.48 25.35 16.09
C VAL A 67 -5.39 24.73 14.68
N TRP A 68 -4.61 25.33 13.78
CA TRP A 68 -4.43 24.81 12.42
C TRP A 68 -3.84 23.40 12.37
N VAL A 69 -3.08 22.99 13.38
CA VAL A 69 -2.44 21.66 13.46
C VAL A 69 -3.52 20.59 13.64
N ASP A 70 -4.50 20.83 14.51
CA ASP A 70 -5.62 19.93 14.71
C ASP A 70 -6.50 19.86 13.45
N GLU A 71 -6.70 20.99 12.77
CA GLU A 71 -7.42 21.05 11.50
C GLU A 71 -6.67 20.28 10.39
N ALA A 72 -5.35 20.37 10.32
CA ALA A 72 -4.53 19.57 9.40
C ALA A 72 -4.62 18.07 9.74
N ALA A 73 -4.52 17.71 11.02
CA ALA A 73 -4.68 16.32 11.45
C ALA A 73 -6.07 15.76 11.07
N ASN A 74 -7.12 16.57 11.19
CA ASN A 74 -8.47 16.21 10.79
C ASN A 74 -8.62 16.07 9.27
N LEU A 75 -7.90 16.87 8.47
CA LEU A 75 -7.89 16.68 7.02
C LEU A 75 -7.28 15.32 6.63
N TYR A 76 -6.20 14.90 7.30
CA TYR A 76 -5.56 13.60 7.07
C TYR A 76 -6.44 12.39 7.40
N THR A 77 -7.41 12.54 8.30
CA THR A 77 -8.27 11.43 8.74
C THR A 77 -9.60 11.33 7.99
N LYS A 78 -9.90 12.27 7.09
CA LYS A 78 -11.10 12.21 6.25
C LYS A 78 -10.99 11.07 5.24
N GLU A 79 -12.10 10.35 5.03
CA GLU A 79 -12.19 9.29 3.99
C GLU A 79 -11.89 9.84 2.59
N ASN A 80 -12.30 11.09 2.31
CA ASN A 80 -12.02 11.79 1.07
C ASN A 80 -10.84 12.76 1.23
N TYR A 81 -9.70 12.26 1.69
CA TYR A 81 -8.49 13.08 1.82
C TYR A 81 -8.09 13.68 0.47
N SER A 82 -7.91 15.01 0.46
CA SER A 82 -7.47 15.78 -0.71
C SER A 82 -6.18 16.50 -0.36
N TYR A 83 -5.11 16.14 -1.07
CA TYR A 83 -3.81 16.80 -0.92
C TYR A 83 -3.89 18.31 -1.21
N MET A 84 -4.74 18.71 -2.16
CA MET A 84 -4.93 20.13 -2.49
C MET A 84 -5.59 20.90 -1.35
N ASP A 85 -6.52 20.27 -0.61
CA ASP A 85 -7.15 20.92 0.53
C ASP A 85 -6.19 21.02 1.72
N MET A 86 -5.31 20.03 1.90
CA MET A 86 -4.18 20.14 2.84
C MET A 86 -3.25 21.30 2.46
N LEU A 87 -2.84 21.40 1.20
CA LEU A 87 -1.96 22.50 0.75
C LEU A 87 -2.60 23.88 0.94
N LYS A 88 -3.89 24.02 0.60
CA LYS A 88 -4.63 25.27 0.85
C LYS A 88 -4.65 25.61 2.35
N HIS A 89 -4.89 24.61 3.19
CA HIS A 89 -4.92 24.76 4.65
C HIS A 89 -3.56 25.22 5.20
N LEU A 90 -2.47 24.64 4.72
CA LEU A 90 -1.12 25.00 5.14
C LEU A 90 -0.71 26.42 4.69
N ARG A 91 -1.05 26.80 3.45
CA ARG A 91 -0.82 28.17 2.93
C ARG A 91 -1.62 29.22 3.68
N LYS A 92 -2.89 28.94 4.00
CA LYS A 92 -3.75 29.85 4.77
C LYS A 92 -3.14 30.20 6.14
N ASN A 93 -2.40 29.25 6.72
CA ASN A 93 -1.73 29.40 8.00
C ASN A 93 -0.24 29.82 7.88
N LYS A 94 0.22 30.21 6.67
CA LYS A 94 1.59 30.71 6.39
C LYS A 94 2.71 29.75 6.77
N ILE A 95 2.47 28.45 6.63
CA ILE A 95 3.47 27.39 6.90
C ILE A 95 4.29 27.08 5.64
N LEU A 96 3.66 27.24 4.48
CA LEU A 96 4.19 27.11 3.13
C LEU A 96 3.94 28.41 2.38
#